data_AF-A0A0Q7S4S7-F1
#
_entry.id   AF-A0A0Q7S4S7-F1
#
_cell.length_a   1.000
_cell.length_b   1.000
_cell.length_c   1.000
_cell.angle_alpha   90.00
_cell.angle_beta   90.00
_cell.angle_gamma   90.00
#
_symmetry.space_group_name_H-M   'P 1'
#
loop_
_entity.id
_entity.type
_entity.pdbx_description
1 polymer ?
#
loop_
_entity_poly.entity_id
_entity_poly.type
_entity_poly.pdbx_seq_one_letter_code
_entity_poly.pdbx_strand_id
1 'polypeptide(L)'
;MRRTPPVVVWLQPQPAVQAVVAFIAALASAGLAVWALSHQQAAWPALLSVPAATLYAWRAARVAPRRLRWDGQTWWLAESDRAEETAVQLAVLIDLDAWLLLRATPGPRWLPLARLQQAAQWGALRATLFSAPGAAVQR
;
A
#
# COMPACT_ATOMS: atom_id res chain seq x y z
N MET A 1 -10.34 0.91 -31.65
CA MET A 1 -9.89 0.69 -30.26
C MET A 1 -8.98 1.84 -29.86
N ARG A 2 -9.40 2.72 -28.94
CA ARG A 2 -8.55 3.82 -28.45
C ARG A 2 -7.47 3.24 -27.55
N ARG A 3 -6.19 3.34 -27.94
CA ARG A 3 -5.07 3.01 -27.05
C ARG A 3 -5.06 4.02 -25.90
N THR A 4 -5.18 3.56 -24.66
CA THR A 4 -4.93 4.39 -23.48
C THR A 4 -3.47 4.86 -23.53
N PRO A 5 -3.18 6.14 -23.22
CA PRO A 5 -1.80 6.64 -23.24
C PRO A 5 -0.93 5.83 -22.27
N PRO A 6 0.38 5.69 -22.55
CA PRO A 6 1.29 5.00 -21.65
C PRO A 6 1.32 5.74 -20.30
N VAL A 7 0.91 5.05 -19.24
CA VAL A 7 0.92 5.60 -17.87
C VAL A 7 2.10 4.99 -17.14
N VAL A 8 3.03 5.83 -16.70
CA VAL A 8 4.16 5.42 -15.85
C VAL A 8 4.01 6.09 -14.50
N VAL A 9 4.01 5.29 -13.45
CA VAL A 9 3.84 5.76 -12.08
C VAL A 9 4.84 5.12 -11.14
N TRP A 10 5.34 5.91 -10.19
CA TRP A 10 6.33 5.47 -9.20
C TRP A 10 5.69 5.31 -7.85
N LEU A 11 5.72 4.09 -7.33
CA LEU A 11 5.39 3.81 -5.95
C LEU A 11 6.56 4.22 -5.08
N GLN A 12 6.28 5.06 -4.09
CA GLN A 12 7.23 5.52 -3.10
C GLN A 12 6.67 5.23 -1.71
N PRO A 13 7.51 5.15 -0.67
CA PRO A 13 7.05 5.07 0.70
C PRO A 13 6.01 6.18 0.98
N GLN A 14 4.83 5.80 1.46
CA GLN A 14 3.76 6.73 1.82
C GLN A 14 3.73 6.90 3.33
N PRO A 15 4.11 8.07 3.88
CA PRO A 15 4.14 8.28 5.32
C PRO A 15 2.74 8.24 5.94
N ALA A 16 1.70 8.63 5.19
CA ALA A 16 0.31 8.53 5.65
C ALA A 16 -0.11 7.07 5.92
N VAL A 17 0.23 6.15 5.02
CA VAL A 17 -0.05 4.71 5.21
C VAL A 17 0.74 4.16 6.39
N GLN A 18 2.03 4.53 6.49
CA GLN A 18 2.86 4.14 7.64
C GLN A 18 2.29 4.67 8.95
N ALA A 19 1.80 5.92 8.97
CA ALA A 19 1.18 6.53 10.14
C ALA A 19 -0.10 5.79 10.55
N VAL A 20 -0.97 5.45 9.59
CA VAL A 20 -2.20 4.69 9.87
C VAL A 20 -1.88 3.31 10.44
N VAL A 21 -0.94 2.57 9.83
CA VAL A 21 -0.54 1.24 10.32
C VAL A 21 0.12 1.32 11.69
N ALA A 22 1.00 2.30 11.90
CA ALA A 22 1.65 2.54 13.19
C ALA A 22 0.64 2.95 14.27
N PHE A 23 -0.36 3.75 13.93
CA PHE A 23 -1.43 4.17 14.84
C PHE A 23 -2.32 2.98 15.24
N ILE A 24 -2.71 2.12 14.30
CA ILE A 24 -3.47 0.90 14.60
C ILE A 24 -2.66 -0.01 15.54
N ALA A 25 -1.36 -0.20 15.27
CA ALA A 25 -0.48 -0.99 16.12
C ALA A 25 -0.31 -0.37 17.52
N ALA A 26 -0.23 0.96 17.62
CA ALA A 26 -0.17 1.69 18.88
C ALA A 26 -1.45 1.49 19.70
N LEU A 27 -2.63 1.60 19.08
CA LEU A 27 -3.91 1.37 19.76
C LEU A 27 -4.05 -0.08 20.24
N ALA A 28 -3.68 -1.05 19.41
CA ALA A 28 -3.75 -2.47 19.78
C ALA A 28 -2.82 -2.81 20.95
N SER A 29 -1.56 -2.36 20.88
CA SER A 29 -0.57 -2.56 21.96
C SER A 29 -0.94 -1.82 23.24
N ALA A 30 -1.47 -0.59 23.13
CA ALA A 30 -1.95 0.17 24.28
C ALA A 30 -3.14 -0.52 24.96
N GLY A 31 -4.10 -1.04 24.18
CA GLY A 31 -5.23 -1.81 24.70
C GLY A 31 -4.76 -3.05 25.48
N LEU A 32 -3.78 -3.79 24.95
CA LEU A 32 -3.18 -4.93 25.63
C LEU A 32 -2.41 -4.53 26.90
N ALA A 33 -1.67 -3.42 26.87
CA ALA A 33 -0.94 -2.93 28.03
C ALA A 33 -1.86 -2.47 29.16
N VAL A 34 -2.95 -1.76 28.82
CA VAL A 34 -4.00 -1.36 29.78
C VAL A 34 -4.68 -2.58 30.39
N TRP A 35 -5.01 -3.57 29.56
CA TRP A 35 -5.57 -4.84 30.05
C TRP A 35 -4.60 -5.58 30.98
N ALA A 36 -3.31 -5.62 30.67
CA ALA A 36 -2.32 -6.26 31.54
C ALA A 36 -2.20 -5.56 32.91
N LEU A 37 -2.18 -4.22 32.89
CA LEU A 37 -2.12 -3.40 34.12
C LEU A 37 -3.36 -3.54 34.99
N SER A 38 -4.55 -3.75 34.39
CA SER A 38 -5.77 -3.94 35.17
C SER A 38 -5.81 -5.29 35.90
N HIS A 39 -5.04 -6.28 35.46
CA HIS A 39 -4.94 -7.60 36.09
C HIS A 39 -3.72 -7.73 37.01
N GLN A 40 -2.59 -7.11 36.67
CA GLN A 40 -1.36 -7.17 37.46
C GLN A 40 -0.66 -5.80 37.48
N GLN A 41 -0.55 -5.20 38.67
CA GLN A 41 0.12 -3.89 38.83
C GLN A 41 1.62 -3.93 38.46
N ALA A 42 2.27 -5.09 38.59
CA ALA A 42 3.68 -5.26 38.19
C ALA A 42 3.89 -5.30 36.67
N ALA A 43 2.81 -5.27 35.86
CA ALA A 43 2.87 -5.32 34.40
C ALA A 43 3.21 -3.97 33.72
N TRP A 44 3.68 -2.97 34.48
CA TRP A 44 4.12 -1.67 33.91
C TRP A 44 5.12 -1.78 32.75
N PRO A 45 6.01 -2.80 32.65
CA PRO A 45 6.90 -2.92 31.48
C PRO A 45 6.12 -3.15 30.16
N ALA A 46 4.86 -3.62 30.21
CA ALA A 46 4.02 -3.78 29.04
C ALA A 46 3.78 -2.45 28.30
N LEU A 47 3.90 -1.30 28.98
CA LEU A 47 3.82 0.01 28.34
C LEU A 47 4.93 0.24 27.31
N LEU A 48 6.09 -0.40 27.46
CA LEU A 48 7.19 -0.31 26.48
C LEU A 48 6.85 -1.01 25.16
N SER A 49 5.88 -1.92 25.16
CA SER A 49 5.40 -2.56 23.92
C SER A 49 4.75 -1.55 22.97
N VAL A 50 4.19 -0.45 23.48
CA VAL A 50 3.51 0.56 22.66
C VAL A 50 4.48 1.28 21.71
N PRO A 51 5.54 1.96 22.18
CA PRO A 51 6.51 2.59 21.28
C PRO A 51 7.25 1.56 20.42
N ALA A 52 7.55 0.37 20.96
CA ALA A 52 8.22 -0.69 20.21
C ALA A 52 7.37 -1.18 19.03
N ALA A 53 6.08 -1.48 19.26
CA ALA A 53 5.14 -1.91 18.23
C ALA A 53 4.87 -0.80 17.22
N THR A 54 4.75 0.46 17.66
CA THR A 54 4.56 1.63 16.79
C THR A 54 5.74 1.80 15.84
N LEU A 55 6.97 1.78 16.37
CA LEU A 55 8.18 1.91 15.57
C LEU A 55 8.38 0.72 14.61
N TYR A 56 8.12 -0.49 15.09
CA TYR A 56 8.18 -1.69 14.26
C TYR A 56 7.17 -1.62 13.11
N ALA A 57 5.91 -1.30 13.40
CA ALA A 57 4.84 -1.17 12.42
C ALA A 57 5.12 -0.08 11.38
N TRP A 58 5.65 1.07 11.81
CA TRP A 58 6.09 2.13 10.90
C TRP A 58 7.12 1.62 9.89
N ARG A 59 8.14 0.90 10.37
CA ARG A 59 9.21 0.35 9.52
C ARG A 59 8.69 -0.78 8.62
N ALA A 60 7.85 -1.66 9.14
CA ALA A 60 7.27 -2.77 8.40
C ALA A 60 6.29 -2.31 7.31
N ALA A 61 5.56 -1.21 7.54
CA ALA A 61 4.65 -0.62 6.57
C ALA A 61 5.37 0.15 5.43
N ARG A 62 6.69 0.29 5.49
CA ARG A 62 7.47 1.00 4.46
C ARG A 62 7.50 0.17 3.18
N VAL A 63 6.76 0.62 2.17
CA VAL A 63 6.74 0.00 0.85
C VAL A 63 8.04 0.32 0.09
N ALA A 64 8.67 -0.71 -0.48
CA ALA A 64 9.83 -0.56 -1.34
C ALA A 64 9.46 0.20 -2.62
N PRO A 65 10.34 1.09 -3.12
CA PRO A 65 10.06 1.81 -4.36
C PRO A 65 9.90 0.85 -5.53
N ARG A 66 8.85 1.08 -6.34
CA ARG A 66 8.52 0.24 -7.50
C ARG A 66 8.01 1.12 -8.63
N ARG A 67 8.29 0.73 -9.88
CA ARG A 67 7.75 1.40 -11.06
C ARG A 67 6.62 0.57 -11.63
N LEU A 68 5.45 1.17 -11.76
CA LEU A 68 4.31 0.57 -12.43
C LEU A 68 4.08 1.28 -13.76
N ARG A 69 3.99 0.51 -14.84
CA ARG A 69 3.87 1.02 -16.21
C ARG A 69 2.72 0.31 -16.93
N TRP A 70 1.88 1.07 -17.60
CA TRP A 70 0.91 0.58 -18.57
C TRP A 70 1.44 0.84 -19.98
N ASP A 71 1.46 -0.19 -20.82
CA ASP A 71 1.90 -0.09 -22.22
C ASP A 71 0.74 0.04 -23.23
N GLY A 72 -0.51 0.05 -22.76
CA GLY A 72 -1.71 0.00 -23.60
C GLY A 72 -2.43 -1.35 -23.58
N GLN A 73 -1.78 -2.40 -23.08
CA GLN A 73 -2.31 -3.77 -23.06
C GLN A 73 -2.05 -4.51 -21.74
N THR A 74 -0.86 -4.35 -21.16
CA THR A 74 -0.39 -5.07 -19.98
C THR A 74 0.20 -4.11 -18.95
N TRP A 75 -0.03 -4.43 -17.67
CA TRP A 75 0.65 -3.75 -16.57
C TRP A 75 2.01 -4.39 -16.33
N TRP A 76 3.05 -3.57 -16.28
CA TRP A 76 4.41 -3.97 -15.99
C TRP A 76 4.84 -3.38 -14.65
N LEU A 77 5.38 -4.22 -13.78
CA LEU A 77 5.91 -3.83 -12.49
C LEU A 77 7.42 -4.08 -12.45
N ALA A 78 8.20 -3.02 -12.28
CA ALA A 78 9.63 -3.09 -12.03
C ALA A 78 9.89 -2.84 -10.53
N GLU A 79 10.69 -3.69 -9.91
CA GLU A 79 11.20 -3.45 -8.56
C GLU A 79 12.43 -2.54 -8.66
N SER A 80 12.59 -1.55 -7.78
CA SER A 80 13.66 -0.54 -7.93
C SER A 80 15.08 -1.12 -7.94
N ASP A 81 15.27 -2.35 -7.48
CA ASP A 81 16.55 -3.06 -7.39
C ASP A 81 16.74 -4.10 -8.51
N ARG A 82 15.73 -4.28 -9.38
CA ARG A 82 15.77 -5.25 -10.48
C ARG A 82 15.45 -4.56 -11.80
N ALA A 83 16.32 -4.76 -12.78
CA ALA A 83 16.07 -4.28 -14.14
C ALA A 83 14.91 -5.03 -14.83
N GLU A 84 14.50 -6.18 -14.30
CA GLU A 84 13.40 -6.97 -14.84
C GLU A 84 12.03 -6.37 -14.53
N GLU A 85 11.27 -6.10 -15.57
CA GLU A 85 9.85 -5.79 -15.47
C GLU A 85 9.04 -7.09 -15.52
N THR A 86 8.16 -7.29 -14.54
CA THR A 86 7.24 -8.42 -14.53
C THR A 86 5.86 -7.97 -15.01
N ALA A 87 5.25 -8.70 -15.94
CA ALA A 87 3.85 -8.51 -16.29
C ALA A 87 2.96 -8.89 -15.10
N VAL A 88 2.05 -7.99 -14.72
CA VAL A 88 1.11 -8.17 -13.62
C VAL A 88 -0.31 -7.84 -14.05
N GLN A 89 -1.28 -8.40 -13.35
CA GLN A 89 -2.66 -7.94 -13.37
C GLN A 89 -2.91 -7.14 -12.10
N LEU A 90 -3.67 -6.05 -12.21
CA LEU A 90 -4.02 -5.20 -11.08
C LEU A 90 -5.50 -5.37 -10.75
N ALA A 91 -5.79 -5.47 -9.46
CA ALA A 91 -7.13 -5.36 -8.91
C ALA A 91 -7.17 -4.19 -7.93
N VAL A 92 -8.15 -3.29 -8.09
CA VAL A 92 -8.42 -2.22 -7.12
C VAL A 92 -9.18 -2.84 -5.95
N LEU A 93 -8.59 -2.81 -4.74
CA LEU A 93 -9.27 -3.27 -3.54
C LEU A 93 -9.96 -2.14 -2.78
N ILE A 94 -9.30 -0.98 -2.68
CA ILE A 94 -9.84 0.19 -1.98
C ILE A 94 -9.62 1.41 -2.87
N ASP A 95 -10.67 2.21 -3.03
CA ASP A 95 -10.63 3.53 -3.65
C ASP A 95 -11.23 4.56 -2.69
N LEU A 96 -10.38 5.47 -2.20
CA LEU A 96 -10.73 6.61 -1.35
C LEU A 96 -10.50 7.95 -2.08
N ASP A 97 -10.63 7.96 -3.41
CA ASP A 97 -10.45 9.11 -4.33
C ASP A 97 -9.02 9.67 -4.41
N ALA A 98 -8.45 10.09 -3.28
CA ALA A 98 -7.07 10.55 -3.15
C ALA A 98 -6.09 9.40 -2.86
N TRP A 99 -6.61 8.22 -2.50
CA TRP A 99 -5.82 7.05 -2.17
C TRP A 99 -6.41 5.79 -2.83
N LEU A 100 -5.53 4.93 -3.32
CA LEU A 100 -5.88 3.64 -3.92
C LEU A 100 -5.03 2.55 -3.30
N LEU A 101 -5.66 1.42 -2.98
CA LEU A 101 -4.94 0.19 -2.64
C LEU A 101 -5.13 -0.83 -3.77
N LEU A 102 -4.05 -1.16 -4.45
CA LEU A 102 -4.06 -2.15 -5.52
C LEU A 102 -3.43 -3.47 -5.04
N ARG A 103 -3.93 -4.57 -5.60
CA ARG A 103 -3.32 -5.90 -5.51
C ARG A 103 -2.76 -6.27 -6.89
N ALA A 104 -1.46 -6.59 -6.96
CA ALA A 104 -0.82 -7.05 -8.19
C ALA A 104 -0.61 -8.56 -8.17
N THR A 105 -1.05 -9.26 -9.22
CA THR A 105 -0.84 -10.70 -9.43
C THR A 105 0.04 -10.96 -10.67
N PRO A 106 0.88 -12.02 -10.71
CA PRO A 106 1.02 -13.06 -9.70
C PRO A 106 1.72 -12.58 -8.41
N GLY A 107 1.28 -13.13 -7.27
CA GLY A 107 1.83 -12.87 -5.93
C GLY A 107 0.95 -11.96 -5.04
N PRO A 108 1.19 -11.94 -3.71
CA PRO A 108 0.45 -11.09 -2.77
C PRO A 108 1.10 -9.69 -2.66
N ARG A 109 1.16 -8.95 -3.78
CA ARG A 109 1.82 -7.64 -3.82
C ARG A 109 0.80 -6.51 -3.61
N TRP A 110 0.88 -5.86 -2.45
CA TRP A 110 0.08 -4.67 -2.11
C TRP A 110 0.78 -3.40 -2.58
N LEU A 111 0.03 -2.55 -3.29
CA LEU A 111 0.52 -1.37 -3.97
C LEU A 111 -0.35 -0.17 -3.57
N PRO A 112 -0.04 0.50 -2.44
CA PRO A 112 -0.73 1.73 -2.08
C PRO A 112 -0.28 2.87 -2.99
N LEU A 113 -1.22 3.67 -3.45
CA LEU A 113 -1.00 4.81 -4.34
C LEU A 113 -1.71 6.03 -3.78
N ALA A 114 -1.02 7.17 -3.77
CA ALA A 114 -1.57 8.43 -3.29
C ALA A 114 -1.52 9.49 -4.40
N ARG A 115 -2.62 10.23 -4.56
CA ARG A 115 -2.74 11.31 -5.54
C ARG A 115 -1.62 12.35 -5.41
N LEU A 116 -1.21 12.67 -4.18
CA LEU A 116 -0.15 13.66 -3.91
C LEU A 116 1.19 13.29 -4.56
N GLN A 117 1.49 12.00 -4.71
CA GLN A 117 2.76 11.55 -5.30
C GLN A 117 2.74 11.56 -6.83
N GLN A 118 1.55 11.58 -7.45
CA GLN A 118 1.36 11.34 -8.89
C GLN A 118 0.23 12.21 -9.45
N ALA A 119 0.13 13.46 -8.98
CA ALA A 119 -1.02 14.31 -9.27
C ALA A 119 -1.27 14.51 -10.77
N ALA A 120 -0.19 14.61 -11.56
CA ALA A 120 -0.26 14.78 -13.01
C ALA A 120 -0.81 13.56 -13.74
N GLN A 121 -0.51 12.34 -13.28
CA GLN A 121 -0.99 11.10 -13.93
C GLN A 121 -2.22 10.51 -13.25
N TRP A 122 -2.70 11.06 -12.13
CA TRP A 122 -3.76 10.43 -11.30
C TRP A 122 -5.05 10.13 -12.05
N GLY A 123 -5.55 11.11 -12.82
CA GLY A 123 -6.77 10.93 -13.61
C GLY A 123 -6.62 9.86 -14.70
N ALA A 124 -5.51 9.91 -15.43
CA ALA A 124 -5.19 8.92 -16.46
C ALA A 124 -4.97 7.51 -15.86
N LEU A 125 -4.32 7.42 -14.71
CA LEU A 125 -4.13 6.18 -13.95
C LEU A 125 -5.46 5.56 -13.56
N ARG A 126 -6.36 6.31 -12.91
CA ARG A 126 -7.68 5.80 -12.52
C ARG A 126 -8.51 5.37 -13.72
N ALA A 127 -8.57 6.21 -14.75
CA ALA A 127 -9.26 5.86 -16.00
C ALA A 127 -8.69 4.55 -16.60
N THR A 128 -7.36 4.38 -16.58
CA THR A 128 -6.71 3.17 -17.08
C THR A 128 -7.01 1.96 -16.18
N LEU A 129 -7.00 2.09 -14.86
CA LEU A 129 -7.31 0.99 -13.93
C LEU A 129 -8.74 0.46 -14.10
N PHE A 130 -9.71 1.35 -14.35
CA PHE A 130 -11.11 0.95 -14.56
C PHE A 130 -11.45 0.54 -16.00
N SER A 131 -10.63 0.91 -16.99
CA SER A 131 -10.85 0.54 -18.40
C SER A 131 -9.97 -0.61 -18.89
N ALA A 132 -8.81 -0.82 -18.28
CA ALA A 132 -7.97 -1.96 -18.56
C ALA A 132 -8.68 -3.25 -18.11
N PRO A 133 -8.49 -4.36 -18.85
CA PRO A 133 -8.93 -5.67 -18.38
C PRO A 133 -8.15 -6.05 -17.12
N GLY A 134 -8.69 -5.67 -15.97
CA GLY A 134 -8.22 -6.14 -14.67
C GLY A 134 -8.68 -7.57 -14.44
N ALA A 135 -7.96 -8.30 -13.59
CA ALA A 135 -8.53 -9.50 -12.97
C ALA A 135 -9.77 -9.02 -12.22
N ALA A 136 -10.94 -9.21 -12.82
CA ALA A 136 -12.21 -8.89 -12.22
C ALA A 136 -12.19 -9.49 -10.82
N VAL A 137 -12.40 -8.66 -9.81
CA VAL A 137 -12.56 -9.09 -8.43
C VAL A 137 -13.66 -10.14 -8.45
N GLN A 138 -13.28 -11.42 -8.46
CA GLN A 138 -14.22 -12.52 -8.25
C GLN A 138 -14.71 -12.32 -6.82
N ARG A 139 -15.94 -11.83 -6.74
CA ARG A 139 -16.71 -11.71 -5.50
C ARG A 139 -16.92 -13.09 -4.90
#